data_AF-A0A974XEN9-F1
#
_entry.id   AF-A0A974XEN9-F1
#
_cell.length_a   1.000
_cell.length_b   1.000
_cell.length_c   1.000
_cell.angle_alpha   90.00
_cell.angle_beta   90.00
_cell.angle_gamma   90.00
#
_symmetry.space_group_name_H-M   'P 1'
#
loop_
_entity.id
_entity.type
_entity.pdbx_description
1 polymer ?
#
loop_
_entity_poly.entity_id
_entity_poly.type
_entity_poly.pdbx_seq_one_letter_code
_entity_poly.pdbx_strand_id
1 'polypeptide(L)'
;MKKRKIKKSLNFLKIRIKWFYKLKGGRLLKLKSHVAMAHLVADLLEKNRNIIIDRKSLELGAVYPDLHILKRVPTHNVEQLYKNYHVQTNNFINRTNDLTLSFSLGMISHYVCDTFCMPHNKKIRRYRDFKEHVAYEFVLADEIEKFEMTESIEGKIYWKSLEHFDFDLETFVTTQRVEYFQQASIDPVAQARTDIENSVQACALVLKGFLNELERAQCPVLETIIA
;
A
#
# COMPACT_ATOMS: atom_id res chain seq x y z
N MET A 1 -28.75 9.11 15.22
CA MET A 1 -27.53 9.31 16.06
C MET A 1 -26.19 8.90 15.41
N LYS A 2 -26.14 7.91 14.50
CA LYS A 2 -24.88 7.44 13.85
C LYS A 2 -24.20 8.44 12.89
N LYS A 3 -24.94 9.16 12.04
CA LYS A 3 -24.39 10.15 11.07
C LYS A 3 -23.59 11.30 11.71
N ARG A 4 -23.89 11.67 12.97
CA ARG A 4 -23.19 12.74 13.71
C ARG A 4 -21.81 12.32 14.25
N LYS A 5 -21.58 11.02 14.51
CA LYS A 5 -20.28 10.50 14.97
C LYS A 5 -19.26 10.41 13.81
N ILE A 6 -19.69 9.99 12.63
CA ILE A 6 -18.86 9.88 11.41
C ILE A 6 -18.38 11.27 10.93
N LYS A 7 -19.27 12.27 10.93
CA LYS A 7 -18.88 13.67 10.62
C LYS A 7 -17.87 14.25 11.60
N LYS A 8 -17.94 13.86 12.89
CA LYS A 8 -16.97 14.30 13.92
C LYS A 8 -15.61 13.62 13.77
N SER A 9 -15.55 12.32 13.43
CA SER A 9 -14.28 11.62 13.19
C SER A 9 -13.58 12.13 11.92
N LEU A 10 -14.32 12.34 10.83
CA LEU A 10 -13.79 12.93 9.59
C LEU A 10 -13.32 14.38 9.77
N ASN A 11 -14.01 15.19 10.58
CA ASN A 11 -13.55 16.55 10.89
C ASN A 11 -12.30 16.56 11.79
N PHE A 12 -12.21 15.65 12.76
CA PHE A 12 -11.00 15.48 13.57
C PHE A 12 -9.80 15.03 12.72
N LEU A 13 -10.05 14.16 11.74
CA LEU A 13 -9.06 13.68 10.79
C LEU A 13 -8.61 14.79 9.84
N LYS A 14 -9.53 15.61 9.31
CA LYS A 14 -9.21 16.81 8.52
C LYS A 14 -8.39 17.85 9.28
N ILE A 15 -8.67 18.06 10.58
CA ILE A 15 -7.90 18.98 11.43
C ILE A 15 -6.47 18.46 11.67
N ARG A 16 -6.31 17.14 11.88
CA ARG A 16 -4.97 16.52 11.98
C ARG A 16 -4.21 16.56 10.66
N ILE A 17 -4.88 16.37 9.51
CA ILE A 17 -4.30 16.46 8.16
C ILE A 17 -3.80 17.88 7.86
N LYS A 18 -4.52 18.94 8.24
CA LYS A 18 -4.05 20.33 8.07
C LYS A 18 -2.80 20.65 8.90
N TRP A 19 -2.68 20.05 10.09
CA TRP A 19 -1.44 20.10 10.89
C TRP A 19 -0.31 19.24 10.29
N PHE A 20 -0.66 18.26 9.47
CA PHE A 20 0.24 17.25 8.91
C PHE A 20 1.10 17.76 7.76
N TYR A 21 0.53 18.56 6.86
CA TYR A 21 1.28 19.29 5.82
C TYR A 21 2.27 20.34 6.40
N LYS A 22 2.29 20.52 7.73
CA LYS A 22 3.17 21.45 8.46
C LYS A 22 4.34 20.76 9.19
N LEU A 23 4.47 19.43 9.12
CA LEU A 23 5.56 18.68 9.76
C LEU A 23 6.85 18.73 8.92
N LYS A 24 7.98 19.15 9.52
CA LYS A 24 9.33 19.07 8.92
C LYS A 24 10.05 17.78 9.38
N GLY A 25 10.71 17.07 8.45
CA GLY A 25 11.59 15.90 8.73
C GLY A 25 11.14 14.57 8.09
N GLY A 26 11.97 13.51 8.20
CA GLY A 26 11.85 12.22 7.47
C GLY A 26 10.51 11.47 7.58
N ARG A 27 9.68 11.77 8.58
CA ARG A 27 8.31 11.24 8.70
C ARG A 27 7.36 11.77 7.60
N LEU A 28 7.63 12.96 7.05
CA LEU A 28 6.86 13.50 5.92
C LEU A 28 7.19 12.74 4.62
N LEU A 29 8.43 12.25 4.48
CA LEU A 29 8.90 11.59 3.27
C LEU A 29 8.31 10.19 3.11
N LYS A 30 8.36 9.35 4.16
CA LYS A 30 7.71 8.02 4.13
C LYS A 30 6.25 8.07 3.71
N LEU A 31 5.52 9.07 4.20
CA LEU A 31 4.10 9.23 3.93
C LEU A 31 3.82 9.73 2.52
N LYS A 32 4.72 10.56 1.97
CA LYS A 32 4.67 10.93 0.56
C LYS A 32 4.96 9.75 -0.34
N SER A 33 5.93 8.90 0.02
CA SER A 33 6.26 7.67 -0.72
C SER A 33 5.06 6.74 -0.84
N HIS A 34 4.38 6.42 0.27
CA HIS A 34 3.17 5.59 0.21
C HIS A 34 2.02 6.23 -0.59
N VAL A 35 1.83 7.54 -0.49
CA VAL A 35 0.82 8.26 -1.28
C VAL A 35 1.14 8.19 -2.77
N ALA A 36 2.39 8.46 -3.16
CA ALA A 36 2.83 8.39 -4.55
C ALA A 36 2.62 6.99 -5.13
N MET A 37 3.03 5.95 -4.39
CA MET A 37 2.82 4.56 -4.77
C MET A 37 1.34 4.20 -4.90
N ALA A 38 0.50 4.64 -3.95
CA ALA A 38 -0.94 4.39 -4.02
C ALA A 38 -1.59 5.05 -5.23
N HIS A 39 -1.19 6.28 -5.58
CA HIS A 39 -1.68 6.99 -6.76
C HIS A 39 -1.29 6.27 -8.06
N LEU A 40 -0.02 5.93 -8.19
CA LEU A 40 0.50 5.23 -9.36
C LEU A 40 -0.23 3.90 -9.60
N VAL A 41 -0.47 3.13 -8.53
CA VAL A 41 -1.21 1.87 -8.65
C VAL A 41 -2.70 2.11 -8.91
N ALA A 42 -3.30 3.15 -8.33
CA ALA A 42 -4.68 3.51 -8.62
C ALA A 42 -4.87 3.88 -10.10
N ASP A 43 -3.96 4.67 -10.67
CA ASP A 43 -3.97 5.03 -12.09
C ASP A 43 -3.89 3.77 -12.98
N LEU A 44 -3.04 2.81 -12.62
CA LEU A 44 -2.95 1.51 -13.31
C LEU A 44 -4.26 0.71 -13.23
N LEU A 45 -4.93 0.70 -12.07
CA LEU A 45 -6.18 -0.04 -11.90
C LEU A 45 -7.32 0.61 -12.70
N GLU A 46 -7.42 1.94 -12.69
CA GLU A 46 -8.41 2.70 -13.45
C GLU A 46 -8.17 2.64 -14.96
N LYS A 47 -6.90 2.61 -15.41
CA LYS A 47 -6.58 2.39 -16.84
C LYS A 47 -7.08 1.04 -17.35
N ASN A 48 -7.08 0.03 -16.48
CA ASN A 48 -7.38 -1.36 -16.84
C ASN A 48 -8.79 -1.82 -16.44
N ARG A 49 -9.58 -0.97 -15.77
CA ARG A 49 -10.93 -1.29 -15.29
C ARG A 49 -11.81 -0.06 -15.34
N ASN A 50 -13.12 -0.24 -15.56
CA ASN A 50 -14.09 0.84 -15.51
C ASN A 50 -14.43 1.26 -14.06
N ILE A 51 -13.44 1.77 -13.34
CA ILE A 51 -13.57 2.22 -11.94
C ILE A 51 -12.96 3.62 -11.74
N ILE A 52 -13.39 4.30 -10.68
CA ILE A 52 -12.86 5.58 -10.19
C ILE A 52 -12.61 5.45 -8.68
N ILE A 53 -11.36 5.58 -8.28
CA ILE A 53 -10.88 5.50 -6.91
C ILE A 53 -10.81 6.92 -6.32
N ASP A 54 -11.53 7.17 -5.22
CA ASP A 54 -11.45 8.44 -4.51
C ASP A 54 -10.04 8.65 -3.92
N ARG A 55 -9.24 9.51 -4.57
CA ARG A 55 -7.85 9.79 -4.20
C ARG A 55 -7.71 10.26 -2.76
N LYS A 56 -8.65 11.06 -2.24
CA LYS A 56 -8.56 11.55 -0.85
C LYS A 56 -8.69 10.44 0.18
N SER A 57 -9.62 9.51 -0.02
CA SER A 57 -9.77 8.35 0.86
C SER A 57 -8.60 7.38 0.69
N LEU A 58 -8.11 7.21 -0.54
CA LEU A 58 -6.92 6.42 -0.85
C LEU A 58 -5.66 6.92 -0.13
N GLU A 59 -5.32 8.20 -0.28
CA GLU A 59 -4.20 8.86 0.40
C GLU A 59 -4.26 8.64 1.90
N LEU A 60 -5.46 8.86 2.47
CA LEU A 60 -5.69 8.70 3.89
C LEU A 60 -5.47 7.26 4.35
N GLY A 61 -5.92 6.28 3.57
CA GLY A 61 -5.67 4.86 3.82
C GLY A 61 -4.19 4.51 3.77
N ALA A 62 -3.46 5.04 2.78
CA ALA A 62 -2.04 4.78 2.56
C ALA A 62 -1.14 5.29 3.70
N VAL A 63 -1.55 6.38 4.37
CA VAL A 63 -0.78 6.94 5.51
C VAL A 63 -1.28 6.44 6.87
N TYR A 64 -2.49 5.89 6.95
CA TYR A 64 -3.14 5.55 8.22
C TYR A 64 -2.33 4.60 9.12
N PRO A 65 -1.73 3.51 8.61
CA PRO A 65 -0.95 2.59 9.45
C PRO A 65 0.19 3.27 10.20
N ASP A 66 0.89 4.21 9.56
CA ASP A 66 2.00 4.95 10.14
C ASP A 66 1.58 6.01 11.17
N LEU A 67 0.30 6.42 11.19
CA LEU A 67 -0.21 7.38 12.18
C LEU A 67 -0.30 6.77 13.60
N HIS A 68 -0.36 5.45 13.70
CA HIS A 68 -0.44 4.73 14.97
C HIS A 68 0.95 4.42 15.53
N ILE A 69 1.51 5.39 16.27
CA ILE A 69 2.86 5.32 16.88
C ILE A 69 3.10 4.03 17.69
N LEU A 70 2.06 3.49 18.35
CA LEU A 70 2.14 2.29 19.19
C LEU A 70 2.19 0.96 18.40
N LYS A 71 1.88 0.96 17.10
CA LYS A 71 1.93 -0.23 16.24
C LYS A 71 3.23 -0.33 15.42
N ARG A 72 4.18 0.59 15.62
CA ARG A 72 5.50 0.64 14.94
C ARG A 72 6.54 -0.35 15.49
N VAL A 73 6.12 -1.21 16.41
CA VAL A 73 6.90 -2.33 16.96
C VAL A 73 6.97 -3.42 15.86
N PRO A 74 8.06 -4.20 15.71
CA PRO A 74 8.36 -4.93 14.48
C PRO A 74 7.41 -6.10 14.29
N THR A 75 6.22 -5.81 13.77
CA THR A 75 5.36 -6.79 13.16
C THR A 75 5.94 -7.10 11.80
N HIS A 76 6.10 -8.39 11.48
CA HIS A 76 6.44 -8.81 10.13
C HIS A 76 5.44 -8.17 9.16
N ASN A 77 5.90 -7.29 8.26
CA ASN A 77 4.98 -6.49 7.44
C ASN A 77 4.07 -7.37 6.58
N VAL A 78 4.57 -8.54 6.19
CA VAL A 78 3.79 -9.56 5.48
C VAL A 78 2.62 -10.10 6.30
N GLU A 79 2.78 -10.31 7.61
CA GLU A 79 1.67 -10.76 8.47
C GLU A 79 0.61 -9.66 8.62
N GLN A 80 1.06 -8.39 8.69
CA GLN A 80 0.12 -7.27 8.69
C GLN A 80 -0.61 -7.14 7.36
N LEU A 81 0.07 -7.39 6.23
CA LEU A 81 -0.57 -7.46 4.93
C LEU A 81 -1.68 -8.52 4.92
N TYR A 82 -1.36 -9.77 5.25
CA TYR A 82 -2.32 -10.87 5.23
C TYR A 82 -3.52 -10.58 6.14
N LYS A 83 -3.25 -10.18 7.38
CA LYS A 83 -4.29 -9.82 8.35
C LYS A 83 -5.19 -8.71 7.83
N ASN A 84 -4.63 -7.60 7.33
CA ASN A 84 -5.43 -6.46 6.90
C ASN A 84 -6.20 -6.79 5.62
N TYR A 85 -5.60 -7.52 4.68
CA TYR A 85 -6.28 -7.98 3.47
C TYR A 85 -7.53 -8.81 3.83
N HIS A 86 -7.37 -9.90 4.59
CA HIS A 86 -8.49 -10.78 4.94
C HIS A 86 -9.55 -10.08 5.77
N VAL A 87 -9.16 -9.21 6.72
CA VAL A 87 -10.13 -8.43 7.50
C VAL A 87 -10.93 -7.49 6.60
N GLN A 88 -10.29 -6.80 5.65
CA GLN A 88 -11.01 -5.92 4.73
C GLN A 88 -11.92 -6.71 3.78
N THR A 89 -11.43 -7.81 3.19
CA THR A 89 -12.24 -8.70 2.33
C THR A 89 -13.48 -9.18 3.08
N ASN A 90 -13.28 -9.78 4.26
CA ASN A 90 -14.37 -10.31 5.07
C ASN A 90 -15.36 -9.23 5.49
N ASN A 91 -14.88 -8.05 5.87
CA ASN A 91 -15.77 -6.97 6.30
C ASN A 91 -16.62 -6.43 5.14
N PHE A 92 -16.07 -6.34 3.93
CA PHE A 92 -16.86 -5.92 2.77
C PHE A 92 -17.86 -6.98 2.35
N ILE A 93 -17.45 -8.24 2.24
CA ILE A 93 -18.35 -9.36 1.88
C ILE A 93 -19.50 -9.46 2.89
N ASN A 94 -19.20 -9.39 4.18
CA ASN A 94 -20.21 -9.48 5.24
C ASN A 94 -20.94 -8.15 5.53
N ARG A 95 -20.65 -7.08 4.77
CA ARG A 95 -21.27 -5.75 4.92
C ARG A 95 -21.12 -5.14 6.32
N THR A 96 -20.03 -5.45 7.00
CA THR A 96 -19.68 -4.91 8.32
C THR A 96 -18.65 -3.79 8.24
N ASN A 97 -18.15 -3.46 7.04
CA ASN A 97 -17.14 -2.43 6.86
C ASN A 97 -17.73 -1.02 6.91
N ASP A 98 -17.21 -0.18 7.80
CA ASP A 98 -17.51 1.26 7.86
C ASP A 98 -16.54 2.11 7.01
N LEU A 99 -15.50 1.48 6.44
CA LEU A 99 -14.50 2.14 5.61
C LEU A 99 -14.91 2.16 4.13
N THR A 100 -14.52 3.21 3.41
CA THR A 100 -14.66 3.26 1.95
C THR A 100 -13.69 2.29 1.28
N LEU A 101 -14.07 1.73 0.13
CA LEU A 101 -13.19 0.86 -0.66
C LEU A 101 -11.85 1.52 -0.98
N SER A 102 -11.84 2.78 -1.42
CA SER A 102 -10.60 3.52 -1.73
C SER A 102 -9.66 3.64 -0.52
N PHE A 103 -10.18 3.88 0.69
CA PHE A 103 -9.37 3.83 1.92
C PHE A 103 -8.75 2.45 2.15
N SER A 104 -9.51 1.38 1.96
CA SER A 104 -8.99 0.02 2.14
C SER A 104 -7.93 -0.33 1.10
N LEU A 105 -8.09 0.10 -0.16
CA LEU A 105 -7.06 -0.04 -1.19
C LEU A 105 -5.77 0.69 -0.78
N GLY A 106 -5.89 1.91 -0.25
CA GLY A 106 -4.74 2.68 0.24
C GLY A 106 -4.03 1.96 1.38
N MET A 107 -4.78 1.47 2.36
CA MET A 107 -4.23 0.75 3.50
C MET A 107 -3.56 -0.58 3.09
N ILE A 108 -4.14 -1.33 2.15
CA ILE A 108 -3.52 -2.56 1.63
C ILE A 108 -2.22 -2.21 0.88
N SER A 109 -2.23 -1.17 0.04
CA SER A 109 -1.03 -0.72 -0.68
C SER A 109 0.13 -0.37 0.25
N HIS A 110 -0.15 0.25 1.40
CA HIS A 110 0.84 0.53 2.43
C HIS A 110 1.54 -0.74 2.91
N TYR A 111 0.77 -1.76 3.30
CA TYR A 111 1.33 -3.01 3.83
C TYR A 111 2.07 -3.82 2.75
N VAL A 112 1.65 -3.73 1.50
CA VAL A 112 2.41 -4.30 0.38
C VAL A 112 3.75 -3.57 0.22
N CYS A 113 3.77 -2.24 0.19
CA CYS A 113 5.02 -1.47 0.10
C CYS A 113 5.99 -1.80 1.24
N ASP A 114 5.49 -1.84 2.49
CA ASP A 114 6.31 -2.22 3.64
C ASP A 114 6.80 -3.68 3.57
N THR A 115 6.08 -4.56 2.86
CA THR A 115 6.51 -5.96 2.63
C THR A 115 7.69 -6.04 1.65
N PHE A 116 7.69 -5.19 0.62
CA PHE A 116 8.71 -5.11 -0.43
C PHE A 116 9.70 -3.95 -0.23
N CYS A 117 9.95 -3.59 1.04
CA CYS A 117 10.94 -2.59 1.42
C CYS A 117 12.02 -3.23 2.30
N MET A 118 13.29 -3.08 1.93
CA MET A 118 14.38 -3.85 2.52
C MET A 118 14.63 -3.53 4.02
N PRO A 119 14.71 -2.26 4.46
CA PRO A 119 14.83 -1.94 5.89
C PRO A 119 13.68 -2.48 6.75
N HIS A 120 12.50 -2.57 6.15
CA HIS A 120 11.28 -3.04 6.78
C HIS A 120 11.29 -4.56 7.05
N ASN A 121 12.16 -5.30 6.37
CA ASN A 121 12.41 -6.71 6.61
C ASN A 121 13.59 -6.97 7.57
N LYS A 122 14.22 -5.92 8.11
CA LYS A 122 15.33 -6.01 9.08
C LYS A 122 14.85 -5.70 10.50
N LYS A 123 15.35 -6.45 11.48
CA LYS A 123 15.06 -6.17 12.90
C LYS A 123 15.85 -4.94 13.37
N ILE A 124 15.14 -3.91 13.84
CA ILE A 124 15.74 -2.78 14.56
C ILE A 124 16.07 -3.24 15.98
N ARG A 125 17.37 -3.37 16.30
CA ARG A 125 17.85 -3.78 17.63
C ARG A 125 18.47 -2.64 18.40
N ARG A 126 19.07 -1.67 17.69
CA ARG A 126 19.80 -0.54 18.27
C ARG A 126 19.41 0.76 17.59
N TYR A 127 19.75 1.87 18.25
CA TYR A 127 19.50 3.21 17.72
C TYR A 127 20.18 3.46 16.36
N ARG A 128 21.34 2.81 16.11
CA ARG A 128 22.01 2.86 14.80
C ARG A 128 21.14 2.26 13.68
N ASP A 129 20.56 1.09 13.90
CA ASP A 129 19.68 0.43 12.93
C ASP A 129 18.47 1.32 12.58
N PHE A 130 17.93 2.04 13.57
CA PHE A 130 16.87 3.02 13.35
C PHE A 130 17.34 4.21 12.49
N LYS A 131 18.56 4.72 12.72
CA LYS A 131 19.12 5.78 11.87
C LYS A 131 19.33 5.32 10.44
N GLU A 132 19.86 4.11 10.25
CA GLU A 132 20.09 3.52 8.92
C GLU A 132 18.76 3.33 8.17
N HIS A 133 17.72 2.85 8.87
CA HIS A 133 16.36 2.77 8.33
C HIS A 133 15.86 4.15 7.89
N VAL A 134 15.92 5.16 8.77
CA VAL A 134 15.47 6.52 8.44
C VAL A 134 16.29 7.12 7.28
N ALA A 135 17.60 6.90 7.23
CA ALA A 135 18.45 7.37 6.14
C ALA A 135 18.06 6.73 4.81
N TYR A 136 17.75 5.44 4.81
CA TYR A 136 17.27 4.74 3.62
C TYR A 136 15.92 5.30 3.12
N GLU A 137 14.99 5.64 4.01
CA GLU A 137 13.70 6.25 3.63
C GLU A 137 13.88 7.57 2.85
N PHE A 138 14.96 8.32 3.09
CA PHE A 138 15.30 9.50 2.27
C PHE A 138 15.73 9.11 0.85
N VAL A 139 16.55 8.06 0.72
CA VAL A 139 16.97 7.53 -0.59
C VAL A 139 15.75 7.00 -1.36
N LEU A 140 14.89 6.25 -0.69
CA LEU A 140 13.67 5.71 -1.27
C LEU A 140 12.73 6.82 -1.77
N ALA A 141 12.56 7.88 -0.98
CA ALA A 141 11.71 9.01 -1.39
C ALA A 141 12.27 9.74 -2.63
N ASP A 142 13.59 9.94 -2.69
CA ASP A 142 14.25 10.56 -3.85
C ASP A 142 14.14 9.68 -5.11
N GLU A 143 14.31 8.36 -4.99
CA GLU A 143 14.14 7.46 -6.13
C GLU A 143 12.68 7.28 -6.57
N ILE A 144 11.70 7.38 -5.65
CA ILE A 144 10.27 7.40 -6.02
C ILE A 144 9.92 8.62 -6.86
N GLU A 145 10.47 9.80 -6.55
CA GLU A 145 10.23 11.01 -7.34
C GLU A 145 10.79 10.91 -8.76
N LYS A 146 11.78 10.04 -8.99
CA LYS A 146 12.38 9.76 -10.30
C LYS A 146 11.79 8.54 -10.98
N PHE A 147 10.92 7.79 -10.31
CA PHE A 147 10.40 6.54 -10.84
C PHE A 147 9.40 6.83 -11.96
N GLU A 148 9.64 6.22 -13.11
CA GLU A 148 8.73 6.28 -14.26
C GLU A 148 8.15 4.91 -14.54
N MET A 149 6.83 4.87 -14.73
CA MET A 149 6.15 3.67 -15.21
C MET A 149 6.53 3.44 -16.66
N THR A 150 7.36 2.42 -16.91
CA THR A 150 7.75 2.03 -18.27
C THR A 150 6.83 0.97 -18.83
N GLU A 151 6.72 0.88 -20.16
CA GLU A 151 5.97 -0.19 -20.84
C GLU A 151 6.46 -1.59 -20.43
N SER A 152 7.74 -1.73 -20.11
CA SER A 152 8.30 -3.00 -19.60
C SER A 152 7.69 -3.39 -18.26
N ILE A 153 7.52 -2.44 -17.33
CA ILE A 153 6.91 -2.70 -16.01
C ILE A 153 5.42 -2.98 -16.16
N GLU A 154 4.69 -2.20 -16.96
CA GLU A 154 3.28 -2.47 -17.25
C GLU A 154 3.09 -3.86 -17.87
N GLY A 155 3.94 -4.23 -18.83
CA GLY A 155 3.95 -5.55 -19.45
C GLY A 155 4.19 -6.67 -18.45
N LYS A 156 5.17 -6.53 -17.54
CA LYS A 156 5.41 -7.51 -16.46
C LYS A 156 4.17 -7.68 -15.56
N ILE A 157 3.52 -6.59 -15.17
CA ILE A 157 2.29 -6.63 -14.37
C ILE A 157 1.20 -7.38 -15.13
N TYR A 158 1.01 -7.07 -16.42
CA TYR A 158 0.03 -7.73 -17.26
C TYR A 158 0.26 -9.24 -17.32
N TRP A 159 1.46 -9.68 -17.70
CA TRP A 159 1.81 -11.10 -17.82
C TRP A 159 1.65 -11.86 -16.50
N LYS A 160 2.21 -11.34 -15.40
CA LYS A 160 2.03 -11.94 -14.06
C LYS A 160 0.56 -12.03 -13.67
N SER A 161 -0.26 -11.06 -14.10
CA SER A 161 -1.70 -11.11 -13.81
C SER A 161 -2.46 -12.21 -14.56
N LEU A 162 -1.92 -12.71 -15.68
CA LEU A 162 -2.46 -13.86 -16.40
C LEU A 162 -2.04 -15.18 -15.74
N GLU A 163 -0.80 -15.26 -15.25
CA GLU A 163 -0.26 -16.43 -14.55
C GLU A 163 -1.00 -16.70 -13.22
N HIS A 164 -1.45 -15.64 -12.54
CA HIS A 164 -2.16 -15.72 -11.26
C HIS A 164 -3.68 -15.60 -11.40
N PHE A 165 -4.29 -16.34 -12.33
CA PHE A 165 -5.75 -16.34 -12.52
C PHE A 165 -6.51 -16.81 -11.27
N ASP A 166 -5.99 -17.83 -10.58
CA ASP A 166 -6.45 -18.26 -9.26
C ASP A 166 -5.60 -17.58 -8.16
N PHE A 167 -5.75 -16.26 -8.06
CA PHE A 167 -4.99 -15.44 -7.13
C PHE A 167 -5.23 -15.88 -5.68
N ASP A 168 -4.19 -16.44 -5.06
CA ASP A 168 -4.09 -16.63 -3.63
C ASP A 168 -3.05 -15.67 -3.06
N LEU A 169 -3.47 -14.81 -2.12
CA LEU A 169 -2.63 -13.76 -1.57
C LEU A 169 -1.33 -14.31 -0.97
N GLU A 170 -1.43 -15.33 -0.12
CA GLU A 170 -0.30 -15.83 0.64
C GLU A 170 0.73 -16.50 -0.26
N THR A 171 0.27 -17.35 -1.20
CA THR A 171 1.10 -18.02 -2.19
C THR A 171 1.78 -17.01 -3.11
N PHE A 172 1.02 -16.02 -3.60
CA PHE A 172 1.56 -14.96 -4.46
C PHE A 172 2.65 -14.16 -3.74
N VAL A 173 2.32 -13.59 -2.58
CA VAL A 173 3.25 -12.73 -1.84
C VAL A 173 4.47 -13.52 -1.37
N THR A 174 4.31 -14.75 -0.92
CA THR A 174 5.44 -15.59 -0.49
C THR A 174 6.39 -15.88 -1.65
N THR A 175 5.85 -16.29 -2.80
CA THR A 175 6.66 -16.54 -4.01
C THR A 175 7.39 -15.27 -4.48
N GLN A 176 6.67 -14.16 -4.57
CA GLN A 176 7.25 -12.88 -5.00
C GLN A 176 8.31 -12.35 -4.02
N ARG A 177 8.15 -12.60 -2.72
CA ARG A 177 9.17 -12.23 -1.74
C ARG A 177 10.46 -13.03 -1.92
N VAL A 178 10.39 -14.30 -2.30
CA VAL A 178 11.60 -15.09 -2.59
C VAL A 178 12.38 -14.47 -3.75
N GLU A 179 11.70 -14.14 -4.85
CA GLU A 179 12.30 -13.46 -6.00
C GLU A 179 12.89 -12.10 -5.62
N TYR A 180 12.15 -11.32 -4.83
CA TYR A 180 12.58 -9.99 -4.36
C TYR A 180 13.87 -10.06 -3.51
N PHE A 181 13.97 -11.01 -2.57
CA PHE A 181 15.18 -11.15 -1.76
C PHE A 181 16.41 -11.61 -2.55
N GLN A 182 16.22 -12.32 -3.66
CA GLN A 182 17.32 -12.68 -4.57
C GLN A 182 17.87 -11.48 -5.34
N GLN A 183 17.10 -10.40 -5.47
CA GLN A 183 17.49 -9.16 -6.15
C GLN A 183 18.11 -8.12 -5.20
N ALA A 184 18.37 -8.50 -3.94
CA ALA A 184 18.89 -7.58 -2.94
C ALA A 184 20.26 -7.00 -3.36
N SER A 185 20.40 -5.69 -3.20
CA SER A 185 21.60 -4.93 -3.48
C SER A 185 22.17 -4.32 -2.20
N ILE A 186 23.50 -4.24 -2.11
CA ILE A 186 24.19 -3.49 -1.06
C ILE A 186 24.20 -1.99 -1.33
N ASP A 187 24.02 -1.58 -2.60
CA ASP A 187 23.92 -0.18 -2.99
C ASP A 187 22.51 0.35 -2.64
N PRO A 188 22.38 1.37 -1.77
CA PRO A 188 21.08 1.86 -1.33
C PRO A 188 20.20 2.40 -2.46
N VAL A 189 20.79 2.98 -3.51
CA VAL A 189 20.05 3.53 -4.65
C VAL A 189 19.49 2.40 -5.52
N ALA A 190 20.33 1.42 -5.89
CA ALA A 190 19.87 0.24 -6.60
C ALA A 190 18.83 -0.55 -5.79
N GLN A 191 19.02 -0.71 -4.48
CA GLN A 191 18.03 -1.38 -3.62
C GLN A 191 16.71 -0.59 -3.58
N ALA A 192 16.75 0.74 -3.49
CA ALA A 192 15.54 1.56 -3.52
C ALA A 192 14.75 1.38 -4.81
N ARG A 193 15.42 1.31 -5.97
CA ARG A 193 14.77 1.01 -7.25
C ARG A 193 14.13 -0.37 -7.27
N THR A 194 14.85 -1.39 -6.77
CA THR A 194 14.31 -2.75 -6.61
C THR A 194 13.07 -2.75 -5.71
N ASP A 195 13.11 -2.04 -4.57
CA ASP A 195 11.99 -1.93 -3.64
C ASP A 195 10.77 -1.29 -4.31
N ILE A 196 10.96 -0.20 -5.06
CA ILE A 196 9.90 0.50 -5.78
C ILE A 196 9.28 -0.40 -6.85
N GLU A 197 10.10 -0.98 -7.73
CA GLU A 197 9.60 -1.83 -8.83
C GLU A 197 8.79 -3.04 -8.30
N ASN A 198 9.31 -3.71 -7.28
CA ASN A 198 8.62 -4.86 -6.68
C ASN A 198 7.36 -4.41 -5.91
N SER A 199 7.41 -3.28 -5.21
CA SER A 199 6.24 -2.71 -4.53
C SER A 199 5.13 -2.34 -5.51
N VAL A 200 5.46 -1.71 -6.64
CA VAL A 200 4.49 -1.36 -7.70
C VAL A 200 3.83 -2.62 -8.26
N GLN A 201 4.65 -3.60 -8.67
CA GLN A 201 4.15 -4.84 -9.27
C GLN A 201 3.27 -5.62 -8.30
N ALA A 202 3.74 -5.82 -7.08
CA ALA A 202 3.00 -6.53 -6.06
C ALA A 202 1.72 -5.78 -5.67
N CYS A 203 1.75 -4.45 -5.52
CA CYS A 203 0.56 -3.67 -5.20
C CYS A 203 -0.49 -3.82 -6.29
N ALA A 204 -0.13 -3.66 -7.56
CA ALA A 204 -1.06 -3.77 -8.67
C ALA A 204 -1.75 -5.15 -8.69
N LEU A 205 -0.99 -6.22 -8.49
CA LEU A 205 -1.51 -7.59 -8.49
C LEU A 205 -2.35 -7.91 -7.25
N VAL A 206 -1.90 -7.51 -6.06
CA VAL A 206 -2.65 -7.71 -4.81
C VAL A 206 -3.97 -6.93 -4.83
N LEU A 207 -3.97 -5.67 -5.25
CA LEU A 207 -5.19 -4.87 -5.32
C LEU A 207 -6.13 -5.37 -6.43
N LYS A 208 -5.59 -5.84 -7.56
CA LYS A 208 -6.38 -6.52 -8.61
C LYS A 208 -7.04 -7.79 -8.07
N GLY A 209 -6.30 -8.61 -7.32
CA GLY A 209 -6.79 -9.81 -6.63
C GLY A 209 -7.90 -9.49 -5.64
N PHE A 210 -7.69 -8.47 -4.80
CA PHE A 210 -8.68 -7.98 -3.85
C PHE A 210 -10.00 -7.58 -4.51
N LEU A 211 -9.92 -6.80 -5.59
CA LEU A 211 -11.11 -6.40 -6.37
C LEU A 211 -11.80 -7.60 -7.01
N ASN A 212 -11.04 -8.57 -7.55
CA ASN A 212 -11.59 -9.80 -8.11
C ASN A 212 -12.33 -10.65 -7.07
N GLU A 213 -11.80 -10.76 -5.85
CA GLU A 213 -12.49 -11.47 -4.76
C GLU A 213 -13.82 -10.81 -4.42
N LEU A 214 -13.84 -9.48 -4.30
CA LEU A 214 -15.08 -8.73 -4.07
C LEU A 214 -16.08 -8.90 -5.23
N GLU A 215 -15.60 -8.95 -6.46
CA GLU A 215 -16.42 -9.13 -7.67
C GLU A 215 -17.03 -10.53 -7.72
N ARG A 216 -16.23 -11.58 -7.47
CA ARG A 216 -16.70 -12.97 -7.36
C ARG A 216 -17.74 -13.14 -6.25
N ALA A 217 -17.58 -12.41 -5.14
CA ALA A 217 -18.54 -12.39 -4.04
C ALA A 217 -19.76 -11.49 -4.29
N GLN A 218 -19.86 -10.85 -5.47
CA GLN A 218 -20.93 -9.91 -5.83
C GLN A 218 -21.09 -8.81 -4.76
N CYS A 219 -19.97 -8.31 -4.24
CA CYS A 219 -19.97 -7.36 -3.15
C CYS A 219 -20.46 -5.98 -3.64
N PRO A 220 -21.54 -5.41 -3.07
CA PRO A 220 -22.13 -4.16 -3.55
C PRO A 220 -21.23 -2.95 -3.35
N VAL A 221 -20.15 -3.07 -2.56
CA VAL A 221 -19.19 -1.97 -2.38
C VAL A 221 -18.53 -1.56 -3.70
N LEU A 222 -18.43 -2.47 -4.68
CA LEU A 222 -17.86 -2.16 -5.98
C LEU A 222 -18.68 -1.11 -6.74
N GLU A 223 -20.00 -1.06 -6.54
CA GLU A 223 -20.88 -0.03 -7.12
C GLU A 223 -20.49 1.39 -6.68
N THR A 224 -19.79 1.54 -5.55
CA THR A 224 -19.34 2.85 -5.05
C THR A 224 -18.18 3.43 -5.85
N ILE A 225 -17.53 2.64 -6.70
CA ILE A 225 -16.35 3.03 -7.47
C ILE A 225 -16.50 2.76 -8.96
N ILE A 226 -17.66 2.34 -9.47
CA ILE A 226 -17.87 2.18 -10.93
C ILE A 226 -17.89 3.58 -11.57
N ALA A 227 -17.21 3.71 -12.71
CA ALA A 227 -17.19 4.93 -13.53
C ALA A 227 -18.50 5.12 -14.30
#